data_AF-F1W0J9-F1
#
_entry.id   AF-F1W0J9-F1
#
_cell.length_a   1.000
_cell.length_b   1.000
_cell.length_c   1.000
_cell.angle_alpha   90.00
_cell.angle_beta   90.00
_cell.angle_gamma   90.00
#
_symmetry.space_group_name_H-M   'P 1'
#
loop_
_entity.id
_entity.type
_entity.pdbx_description
1 polymer ?
#
loop_
_entity_poly.entity_id
_entity_poly.type
_entity_poly.pdbx_seq_one_letter_code
_entity_poly.pdbx_strand_id
1 'polypeptide(L)' 'MLHLNPQLQQLPRLALREAPASQYHIRKAHRADQLSTLEATCHALLQLGEPADALQRLLLAFDGFVAQQARYKNTHRASP' A
#
# COMPACT_ATOMS: atom_id res chain seq x y z
N MET A 1 -5.21 -15.97 -16.00
CA MET A 1 -6.36 -15.20 -16.51
C MET A 1 -5.96 -14.07 -17.47
N LEU A 2 -5.10 -13.11 -17.11
CA LEU A 2 -4.70 -12.00 -18.01
C LEU A 2 -4.09 -12.46 -19.35
N HIS A 3 -3.24 -13.48 -19.31
CA HIS A 3 -2.55 -14.00 -20.50
C HIS A 3 -3.49 -14.68 -21.52
N LEU A 4 -4.71 -15.02 -21.11
CA LEU A 4 -5.70 -15.71 -21.94
C LEU A 4 -6.79 -14.78 -22.49
N ASN A 5 -6.77 -13.50 -22.15
CA ASN A 5 -7.79 -12.54 -22.56
C ASN A 5 -7.17 -11.39 -23.37
N PRO A 6 -7.29 -11.38 -24.71
CA PRO A 6 -6.72 -10.35 -25.57
C PRO A 6 -7.23 -8.94 -25.28
N GLN A 7 -8.51 -8.80 -24.88
CA GLN A 7 -9.10 -7.49 -24.57
C GLN A 7 -8.46 -6.88 -23.32
N LEU A 8 -8.18 -7.69 -22.30
CA LEU A 8 -7.48 -7.21 -21.10
C LEU A 8 -6.02 -6.86 -21.38
N GLN A 9 -5.38 -7.51 -22.37
CA GLN A 9 -4.00 -7.20 -22.73
C GLN A 9 -3.86 -5.84 -23.43
N GLN A 10 -4.92 -5.36 -24.08
CA GLN A 10 -4.96 -4.07 -24.76
C GLN A 10 -5.12 -2.87 -23.80
N LEU A 11 -5.50 -3.12 -22.54
CA LEU A 11 -5.66 -2.05 -21.56
C LEU A 11 -4.31 -1.37 -21.26
N PRO A 12 -4.28 -0.03 -21.14
CA PRO A 12 -3.08 0.69 -20.76
C PRO A 12 -2.58 0.22 -19.40
N ARG A 13 -1.28 0.01 -19.27
CA ARG A 13 -0.64 -0.45 -18.03
C ARG A 13 0.01 0.73 -17.32
N LEU A 14 -0.43 0.97 -16.10
CA LEU A 14 0.22 1.91 -15.20
C LEU A 14 1.22 1.15 -14.33
N ALA A 15 2.51 1.33 -14.60
CA ALA A 15 3.56 0.88 -13.70
C ALA A 15 3.78 1.94 -12.62
N LEU A 16 3.75 1.54 -11.35
CA LEU A 16 4.09 2.44 -10.24
C LEU A 16 5.59 2.76 -10.28
N ARG A 17 5.92 3.99 -10.64
CA ARG A 17 7.30 4.50 -10.67
C ARG A 17 7.71 5.05 -9.31
N GLU A 18 8.97 4.80 -8.93
CA GLU A 18 9.64 5.43 -7.78
C GLU A 18 8.84 5.42 -6.47
N ALA A 19 8.08 4.35 -6.24
CA ALA A 19 7.29 4.26 -5.03
C ALA A 19 8.22 4.14 -3.80
N PRO A 20 7.93 4.88 -2.72
CA PRO A 20 8.71 4.82 -1.49
C PRO A 20 8.61 3.44 -0.84
N ALA A 21 9.51 3.17 0.11
CA ALA A 21 9.41 1.97 0.93
C ALA A 21 8.05 1.92 1.66
N SER A 22 7.45 0.73 1.72
CA SER A 22 6.17 0.54 2.38
C SER A 22 6.27 0.80 3.88
N GLN A 23 5.33 1.57 4.40
CA GLN A 23 5.10 1.83 5.82
C GLN A 23 4.24 0.73 6.47
N TYR A 24 3.78 -0.26 5.70
CA TYR A 24 2.94 -1.37 6.19
C TYR A 24 3.76 -2.46 6.90
N HIS A 25 4.35 -2.12 8.04
CA HIS A 25 5.32 -2.97 8.75
C HIS A 25 4.73 -4.17 9.51
N ILE A 26 3.42 -4.20 9.75
CA ILE A 26 2.76 -5.23 10.58
C ILE A 26 2.38 -6.53 9.83
N ARG A 27 2.69 -6.61 8.54
CA ARG A 27 2.40 -7.78 7.69
C ARG A 27 3.28 -8.98 8.01
N LYS A 28 2.83 -10.18 7.65
CA LYS A 28 3.54 -11.46 7.89
C LYS A 28 4.61 -11.80 6.85
N ALA A 29 4.43 -11.37 5.59
CA ALA A 29 5.37 -11.63 4.50
C ALA A 29 6.19 -10.37 4.20
N HIS A 30 7.50 -10.44 4.42
CA HIS A 30 8.39 -9.29 4.28
C HIS A 30 9.13 -9.34 2.94
N ARG A 31 8.76 -8.45 2.02
CA ARG A 31 9.71 -7.94 1.03
C ARG A 31 9.60 -6.42 1.00
N ALA A 32 10.71 -5.72 1.21
CA ALA A 32 10.72 -4.26 1.37
C ALA A 32 10.14 -3.49 0.15
N ASP A 33 10.14 -4.12 -1.03
CA ASP A 33 9.61 -3.62 -2.30
C ASP A 33 8.08 -3.75 -2.45
N GLN A 34 7.40 -4.44 -1.55
CA GLN A 34 5.95 -4.65 -1.66
C GLN A 34 5.17 -3.58 -0.90
N LEU A 35 4.46 -2.73 -1.62
CA LEU A 35 3.44 -1.83 -1.07
C LEU A 35 2.20 -2.62 -0.64
N SER A 36 1.47 -2.11 0.34
CA SER A 36 0.08 -2.51 0.55
C SER A 36 -0.81 -2.07 -0.63
N THR A 37 -1.97 -2.70 -0.78
CA THR A 37 -2.97 -2.27 -1.79
C THR A 37 -3.36 -0.80 -1.62
N LEU A 38 -3.44 -0.31 -0.38
CA LEU A 38 -3.76 1.09 -0.10
C LEU A 38 -2.66 2.02 -0.60
N GLU A 39 -1.41 1.78 -0.19
CA GLU A 39 -0.26 2.57 -0.64
C GLU A 39 -0.13 2.54 -2.16
N ALA A 40 -0.23 1.36 -2.78
CA ALA A 40 -0.18 1.20 -4.23
C ALA A 40 -1.28 2.03 -4.93
N THR A 41 -2.50 2.05 -4.38
CA THR A 41 -3.62 2.83 -4.92
C THR A 41 -3.36 4.33 -4.78
N CYS A 42 -2.92 4.80 -3.61
CA CYS A 42 -2.58 6.21 -3.42
C CYS A 42 -1.47 6.66 -4.36
N HIS A 43 -0.41 5.86 -4.54
CA HIS A 43 0.66 6.17 -5.49
C HIS A 43 0.18 6.18 -6.95
N ALA A 44 -0.72 5.27 -7.34
CA ALA A 44 -1.32 5.29 -8.66
C ALA A 44 -2.11 6.58 -8.90
N LEU A 45 -2.96 6.97 -7.95
CA LEU A 45 -3.79 8.17 -8.05
C LEU A 45 -2.94 9.45 -8.11
N LEU A 46 -1.90 9.55 -7.29
CA LEU A 46 -0.93 10.65 -7.37
C LEU A 46 -0.25 10.73 -8.75
N GLN A 47 0.13 9.59 -9.34
CA GLN A 47 0.71 9.55 -10.70
C GLN A 47 -0.28 9.93 -11.80
N LEU A 48 -1.58 9.75 -11.56
CA LEU A 48 -2.66 10.16 -12.46
C LEU A 48 -3.06 11.64 -12.30
N GLY A 49 -2.47 12.36 -11.33
CA GLY A 49 -2.71 13.80 -11.13
C GLY A 49 -3.82 14.12 -10.13
N GLU A 50 -4.27 13.15 -9.33
CA GLU A 50 -5.24 13.41 -8.26
C GLU A 50 -4.67 14.33 -7.17
N PRO A 51 -5.52 15.08 -6.45
CA PRO A 51 -5.09 16.02 -5.42
C PRO A 51 -4.24 15.36 -4.32
N ALA A 52 -3.00 15.83 -4.16
CA ALA A 52 -2.05 15.22 -3.25
C ALA A 52 -2.43 15.33 -1.77
N ASP A 53 -3.08 16.42 -1.35
CA ASP A 53 -3.39 16.68 0.08
C ASP A 53 -4.28 15.58 0.68
N ALA A 54 -5.35 15.20 0.00
CA ALA A 54 -6.26 14.15 0.50
C ALA A 54 -5.56 12.78 0.58
N LEU A 55 -4.75 12.44 -0.42
CA LEU A 55 -4.02 11.18 -0.49
C LEU A 55 -2.90 11.11 0.57
N GLN A 56 -2.19 12.22 0.80
CA GLN A 56 -1.18 12.32 1.84
C GLN A 56 -1.78 12.19 3.24
N ARG A 57 -2.94 12.83 3.50
CA ARG A 57 -3.66 12.66 4.77
C ARG A 57 -4.11 11.22 4.99
N LEU A 58 -4.56 10.54 3.94
CA LEU A 58 -4.94 9.13 4.01
C LEU A 58 -3.73 8.23 4.32
N LEU A 59 -2.60 8.46 3.66
CA LEU A 59 -1.35 7.75 3.95
C LEU A 59 -0.86 7.99 5.39
N LEU A 60 -0.97 9.22 5.89
CA LEU A 60 -0.63 9.56 7.26
C LEU A 60 -1.54 8.85 8.27
N ALA A 61 -2.86 8.84 8.03
CA ALA A 61 -3.81 8.12 8.86
C ALA A 61 -3.53 6.61 8.87
N PHE A 62 -3.14 6.06 7.73
CA PHE A 62 -2.75 4.66 7.61
C PHE A 62 -1.50 4.32 8.43
N ASP A 63 -0.47 5.16 8.39
CA ASP A 63 0.73 4.97 9.23
C ASP A 63 0.37 4.95 10.73
N GLY A 64 -0.48 5.89 11.17
CA GLY A 64 -1.01 5.90 12.54
C GLY A 64 -1.76 4.61 12.92
N PHE A 65 -2.57 4.08 12.02
CA PHE A 65 -3.25 2.79 12.20
C PHE A 65 -2.25 1.62 12.31
N VAL A 66 -1.23 1.58 11.46
CA VAL A 66 -0.19 0.54 11.50
C VAL A 66 0.55 0.58 12.84
N ALA A 67 0.92 1.76 13.31
CA ALA A 67 1.55 1.96 14.62
C ALA A 67 0.66 1.46 15.78
N GLN A 68 -0.65 1.74 15.73
CA GLN A 68 -1.60 1.25 16.73
C GLN A 68 -1.69 -0.28 16.74
N GLN A 69 -1.78 -0.90 15.56
CA GLN A 69 -1.85 -2.35 15.43
C GLN A 69 -0.56 -3.04 15.88
N ALA A 70 0.61 -2.44 15.63
CA ALA A 70 1.88 -2.95 16.12
C ALA A 70 1.91 -3.00 17.67
N ARG A 71 1.43 -1.94 18.32
CA ARG A 71 1.30 -1.88 19.79
C ARG A 71 0.35 -2.96 20.30
N TYR A 72 -0.82 -3.09 19.71
CA TYR A 72 -1.82 -4.10 20.09
C TYR A 72 -1.28 -5.54 20.00
N LYS A 73 -0.57 -5.87 18.92
CA LYS A 73 0.05 -7.20 18.75
C LYS A 73 1.13 -7.46 19.80
N ASN A 74 1.90 -6.43 20.19
CA ASN A 74 2.93 -6.56 21.21
C ASN A 74 2.34 -6.73 22.61
N THR A 75 1.25 -6.03 22.95
CA THR A 75 0.59 -6.17 24.26
C THR A 75 -0.05 -7.55 24.43
N HIS A 76 -0.67 -8.11 23.38
CA HIS A 76 -1.30 -9.43 23.46
C HIS A 76 -0.33 -10.61 23.34
N ARG A 77 0.92 -10.39 22.90
CA ARG A 77 1.98 -11.40 22.90
C ARG A 77 2.71 -11.48 24.25
N ALA A 78 2.55 -10.49 25.12
CA ALA A 78 3.20 -10.39 26.42
C ALA A 78 2.35 -10.93 27.59
N SER A 79 1.12 -11.38 27.34
CA SER A 79 0.31 -12.09 28.34
C SER A 79 0.66 -13.59 28.35
N PRO A 80 0.94 -14.19 29.53
CA PRO A 80 1.27 -15.61 29.69
C PRO A 80 0.08 -16.53 29.44
#